data_AF-A0A2T8HPX6-F1
#
_entry.id   AF-A0A2T8HPX6-F1
#
_cell.length_a   1.000
_cell.length_b   1.000
_cell.length_c   1.000
_cell.angle_alpha   90.00
_cell.angle_beta   90.00
_cell.angle_gamma   90.00
#
_symmetry.space_group_name_H-M   'P 1'
#
loop_
_entity.id
_entity.type
_entity.pdbx_description
1 polymer ?
#
loop_
_entity_poly.entity_id
_entity_poly.type
_entity_poly.pdbx_seq_one_letter_code
_entity_poly.pdbx_strand_id
1 'polypeptide(L)'
;MGAVMTLSPKFPLDPEETLLSYTDRLSLMHTGRGMDRLLADRGILKEHFIAGRPEAVATLAKATGFTVGDVQRVAIRVFQRGFIFRGEDFSRMSLSARASRYCPVCFEDDGPKKGHDQ
;
A
#
# COMPACT_ATOMS: atom_id res chain seq x y z
N MET A 1 10.31 -27.47 -1.25
CA MET A 1 10.05 -26.06 -0.87
C MET A 1 10.54 -25.20 -2.03
N GLY A 2 9.63 -24.69 -2.87
CA GLY A 2 10.01 -23.87 -4.03
C GLY A 2 10.60 -22.54 -3.58
N ALA A 3 11.63 -22.06 -4.29
CA ALA A 3 12.28 -20.78 -4.00
C ALA A 3 11.24 -19.66 -3.91
N VAL A 4 11.23 -18.95 -2.79
CA VAL A 4 10.40 -17.76 -2.63
C VAL A 4 11.04 -16.66 -3.46
N MET A 5 10.50 -16.39 -4.64
CA MET A 5 10.95 -15.30 -5.50
C MET A 5 10.42 -13.96 -4.94
N THR A 6 11.28 -13.29 -4.18
CA THR A 6 11.09 -11.89 -3.80
C THR A 6 11.19 -10.99 -5.05
N LEU A 7 10.38 -9.94 -5.09
CA LEU A 7 10.41 -8.91 -6.12
C LEU A 7 11.77 -8.19 -6.12
N SER A 8 12.28 -7.93 -7.33
CA SER A 8 13.52 -7.22 -7.57
C SER A 8 13.32 -6.23 -8.72
N PRO A 9 13.78 -4.97 -8.62
CA PRO A 9 14.49 -4.37 -7.48
C PRO A 9 13.61 -4.17 -6.24
N LYS A 10 14.21 -4.07 -5.05
CA LYS A 10 13.47 -3.79 -3.82
C LYS A 10 13.11 -2.30 -3.72
N PHE A 11 11.88 -2.01 -3.31
CA PHE A 11 11.42 -0.65 -3.04
C PHE A 11 11.16 -0.44 -1.55
N PRO A 12 11.57 0.71 -0.98
CA PRO A 12 11.36 1.02 0.43
C PRO A 12 9.87 1.14 0.72
N LEU A 13 9.48 0.62 1.88
CA LEU A 13 8.18 0.80 2.48
C LEU A 13 8.26 2.00 3.42
N ASP A 14 7.62 3.11 3.04
CA ASP A 14 7.53 4.29 3.89
C ASP A 14 6.48 4.04 4.99
N PRO A 15 6.81 4.21 6.28
CA PRO A 15 5.85 4.03 7.37
C PRO A 15 4.67 5.01 7.32
N GLU A 16 4.84 6.17 6.66
CA GLU A 16 3.81 7.19 6.47
C GLU A 16 2.91 6.91 5.26
N GLU A 17 3.36 6.07 4.33
CA GLU A 17 2.59 5.63 3.16
C GLU A 17 1.55 4.56 3.55
N THR A 18 0.39 4.56 2.87
CA THR A 18 -0.60 3.47 3.03
C THR A 18 -0.20 2.27 2.20
N LEU A 19 -0.63 1.07 2.62
CA LEU A 19 -0.36 -0.16 1.88
C LEU A 19 -0.84 -0.10 0.41
N LEU A 20 -1.97 0.57 0.14
CA LEU A 20 -2.50 0.72 -1.21
C LEU A 20 -1.61 1.61 -2.08
N SER A 21 -1.18 2.76 -1.55
CA SER A 21 -0.24 3.65 -2.24
C SER A 21 1.08 2.95 -2.54
N TYR A 22 1.65 2.29 -1.52
CA TYR A 22 2.89 1.53 -1.67
C TYR A 22 2.79 0.47 -2.77
N THR A 23 1.67 -0.29 -2.79
CA THR A 23 1.50 -1.40 -3.72
C THR A 23 1.22 -0.91 -5.15
N ASP A 24 0.52 0.21 -5.31
CA ASP A 24 0.31 0.81 -6.62
C ASP A 24 1.63 1.34 -7.20
N ARG A 25 2.41 2.08 -6.40
CA ARG A 25 3.77 2.51 -6.76
C ARG A 25 4.67 1.32 -7.10
N LEU A 26 4.68 0.29 -6.26
CA LEU A 26 5.43 -0.96 -6.48
C LEU A 26 5.01 -1.63 -7.81
N SER A 27 3.71 -1.69 -8.09
CA SER A 27 3.18 -2.29 -9.31
C SER A 27 3.60 -1.53 -10.56
N LEU A 28 3.52 -0.20 -10.53
CA LEU A 28 4.00 0.65 -11.62
C LEU A 28 5.48 0.41 -11.89
N MET A 29 6.31 0.30 -10.85
CA MET A 29 7.75 0.09 -11.01
C MET A 29 8.12 -1.29 -11.56
N HIS A 30 7.38 -2.35 -11.21
CA HIS A 30 7.69 -3.70 -11.68
C HIS A 30 7.00 -4.09 -12.99
N THR A 31 5.82 -3.53 -13.26
CA THR A 31 4.94 -4.01 -14.34
C THR A 31 4.52 -2.91 -15.32
N GLY A 32 4.76 -1.64 -14.99
CA GLY A 32 4.21 -0.51 -15.74
C GLY A 32 2.68 -0.43 -15.69
N ARG A 33 2.03 -1.18 -14.78
CA ARG A 33 0.57 -1.29 -14.64
C ARG A 33 0.15 -1.08 -13.20
N GLY A 34 -1.10 -0.71 -13.01
CA GLY A 34 -1.67 -0.49 -11.67
C GLY A 34 -1.71 -1.74 -10.80
N MET A 35 -1.90 -1.53 -9.50
CA MET A 35 -1.86 -2.53 -8.42
C MET A 35 -2.51 -3.89 -8.76
N ASP A 36 -3.65 -3.88 -9.45
CA ASP A 36 -4.42 -5.08 -9.80
C ASP A 36 -3.57 -6.13 -10.52
N ARG A 37 -2.63 -5.69 -11.37
CA ARG A 37 -1.75 -6.60 -12.10
C ARG A 37 -0.80 -7.34 -11.16
N LEU A 38 -0.14 -6.60 -10.25
CA LEU A 38 0.78 -7.19 -9.28
C LEU A 38 0.06 -8.12 -8.31
N LEU A 39 -1.13 -7.75 -7.85
CA LEU A 39 -1.94 -8.61 -6.97
C LEU A 39 -2.30 -9.93 -7.67
N ALA A 40 -2.75 -9.87 -8.93
CA ALA A 40 -3.07 -11.06 -9.72
C ALA A 40 -1.85 -11.97 -9.91
N ASP A 41 -0.68 -11.39 -10.24
CA ASP A 41 0.57 -12.15 -10.43
C ASP A 41 1.05 -12.83 -9.14
N ARG A 42 0.60 -12.35 -7.98
CA ARG A 42 0.90 -12.92 -6.66
C ARG A 42 -0.24 -13.75 -6.07
N GLY A 43 -1.33 -13.95 -6.83
CA GLY A 43 -2.49 -14.71 -6.37
C GLY A 43 -3.23 -14.05 -5.19
N ILE A 44 -3.13 -12.73 -5.06
CA ILE A 44 -3.78 -11.97 -3.99
C ILE A 44 -5.15 -11.48 -4.48
N LEU A 45 -6.21 -11.81 -3.73
CA LEU A 45 -7.54 -11.27 -3.98
C LEU A 45 -7.59 -9.77 -3.63
N LYS A 46 -7.97 -8.94 -4.60
CA LYS A 46 -7.98 -7.48 -4.47
C LYS A 46 -8.83 -7.00 -3.30
N GLU A 47 -10.02 -7.55 -3.13
CA GLU A 47 -10.95 -7.15 -2.07
C GLU A 47 -10.39 -7.50 -0.69
N HIS A 48 -9.69 -8.63 -0.58
CA HIS A 48 -9.03 -9.05 0.66
C HIS A 48 -7.83 -8.16 0.97
N PHE A 49 -7.09 -7.77 -0.07
CA PHE A 49 -5.97 -6.85 0.06
C PHE A 49 -6.42 -5.44 0.51
N ILE A 50 -7.45 -4.88 -0.14
CA ILE A 50 -8.03 -3.57 0.21
C ILE A 50 -8.58 -3.58 1.65
N ALA A 51 -9.15 -4.70 2.10
CA ALA A 51 -9.64 -4.84 3.47
C ALA A 51 -8.52 -5.12 4.52
N GLY A 52 -7.26 -5.19 4.10
CA GLY A 52 -6.11 -5.46 4.98
C GLY A 52 -6.08 -6.87 5.55
N ARG A 53 -6.66 -7.86 4.86
CA ARG A 53 -6.73 -9.24 5.38
C ARG A 53 -5.35 -9.86 5.60
N PRO A 54 -5.10 -10.61 6.70
CA PRO A 54 -3.75 -10.97 7.11
C PRO A 54 -3.10 -11.92 6.10
N GLU A 55 -3.90 -12.77 5.44
CA GLU A 55 -3.43 -13.66 4.38
C GLU A 55 -2.93 -12.89 3.15
N ALA A 56 -3.64 -11.82 2.77
CA ALA A 56 -3.27 -10.96 1.64
C ALA A 56 -2.01 -10.15 1.97
N VAL A 57 -1.95 -9.58 3.18
CA VAL A 57 -0.79 -8.85 3.71
C VAL A 57 0.45 -9.76 3.79
N ALA A 58 0.30 -10.99 4.32
CA ALA A 58 1.40 -11.94 4.42
C ALA A 58 1.94 -12.38 3.06
N THR A 59 1.07 -12.53 2.07
CA THR A 59 1.48 -12.87 0.70
C THR A 59 2.31 -11.75 0.08
N LEU A 60 1.92 -10.49 0.27
CA LEU A 60 2.71 -9.35 -0.19
C LEU A 60 4.03 -9.23 0.58
N ALA A 61 4.03 -9.36 1.91
CA ALA A 61 5.24 -9.32 2.74
C ALA A 61 6.28 -10.35 2.27
N LYS A 62 5.83 -11.56 1.95
CA LYS A 62 6.66 -12.61 1.35
C LYS A 62 7.20 -12.19 -0.03
N ALA A 63 6.37 -11.56 -0.85
CA ALA A 63 6.76 -11.10 -2.19
C ALA A 63 7.75 -9.94 -2.15
N THR A 64 7.74 -9.08 -1.13
CA THR A 64 8.64 -7.91 -1.01
C THR A 64 9.84 -8.15 -0.11
N GLY A 65 9.80 -9.21 0.70
CA GLY A 65 10.85 -9.55 1.66
C GLY A 65 10.78 -8.75 2.96
N PHE A 66 9.65 -8.07 3.22
CA PHE A 66 9.38 -7.43 4.50
C PHE A 66 8.78 -8.41 5.51
N THR A 67 8.78 -8.03 6.79
CA THR A 67 8.04 -8.79 7.80
C THR A 67 6.54 -8.53 7.63
N VAL A 68 5.71 -9.48 8.07
CA VAL A 68 4.24 -9.27 8.08
C VAL A 68 3.88 -8.06 8.93
N GLY A 69 4.57 -7.83 10.06
CA GLY A 69 4.31 -6.69 10.95
C GLY A 69 4.55 -5.33 10.28
N ASP A 70 5.58 -5.21 9.45
CA ASP A 70 5.88 -3.96 8.73
C ASP A 70 4.79 -3.64 7.72
N VAL A 71 4.38 -4.64 6.93
CA VAL A 71 3.32 -4.49 5.92
C VAL A 71 1.95 -4.30 6.58
N GLN A 72 1.68 -4.96 7.70
CA GLN A 72 0.44 -4.82 8.46
C GLN A 72 0.29 -3.42 9.05
N ARG A 73 1.39 -2.79 9.50
CA ARG A 73 1.38 -1.45 10.11
C ARG A 73 0.84 -0.37 9.17
N VAL A 74 1.13 -0.50 7.88
CA VAL A 74 0.66 0.43 6.83
C VAL A 74 -0.68 -0.01 6.20
N ALA A 75 -1.21 -1.17 6.58
CA ALA A 75 -2.49 -1.66 6.09
C ALA A 75 -3.66 -1.02 6.85
N ILE A 76 -4.68 -0.58 6.12
CA ILE A 76 -5.97 -0.26 6.73
C ILE A 76 -6.73 -1.57 6.89
N ARG A 77 -7.04 -1.92 8.14
CA ARG A 77 -7.74 -3.15 8.47
C ARG A 77 -9.23 -2.91 8.65
N VAL A 78 -10.04 -3.41 7.73
CA VAL A 78 -11.49 -3.18 7.75
C VAL A 78 -12.21 -4.33 8.49
N PHE A 79 -13.12 -3.95 9.37
CA PHE A 79 -14.06 -4.83 10.09
C PHE A 79 -15.51 -4.40 9.84
N GLN A 80 -16.48 -5.17 10.32
CA GLN A 80 -17.90 -4.84 10.13
C GLN A 80 -18.32 -3.49 10.75
N ARG A 81 -17.72 -3.10 11.89
CA ARG A 81 -18.14 -1.93 12.68
C ARG A 81 -17.16 -0.74 12.62
N GLY A 82 -16.04 -0.89 11.92
CA GLY A 82 -14.99 0.13 11.91
C GLY A 82 -13.74 -0.39 11.21
N PHE A 83 -12.63 0.28 11.44
CA PHE A 83 -11.33 -0.10 10.90
C PHE A 83 -10.21 0.23 11.86
N ILE A 84 -9.12 -0.53 11.78
CA ILE A 84 -7.88 -0.25 12.50
C ILE A 84 -6.85 0.26 11.50
N PHE A 85 -6.17 1.35 11.85
CA PHE A 85 -5.03 1.85 11.08
C PHE A 85 -3.94 2.30 12.05
N ARG A 86 -2.71 1.81 11.86
CA ARG A 86 -1.56 2.09 12.74
C ARG A 86 -1.80 1.81 14.23
N GLY A 87 -2.70 0.86 14.54
CA GLY A 87 -3.05 0.50 15.91
C GLY A 87 -4.17 1.35 16.53
N GLU A 88 -4.70 2.33 15.80
CA GLU A 88 -5.83 3.14 16.23
C GLU A 88 -7.14 2.61 15.65
N ASP A 89 -8.18 2.55 16.48
CA ASP A 89 -9.55 2.21 16.09
C ASP A 89 -10.31 3.43 15.59
N PHE A 90 -10.95 3.28 14.44
CA PHE A 90 -11.77 4.32 13.83
C PHE A 90 -13.18 3.81 13.50
N SER A 91 -14.16 4.70 13.65
CA SER A 91 -15.55 4.45 13.27
C SER A 91 -15.70 4.38 11.76
N ARG A 92 -16.59 3.53 11.25
CA ARG A 92 -16.92 3.48 9.81
C ARG A 92 -17.37 4.85 9.25
N MET A 93 -17.90 5.73 10.09
CA MET A 93 -18.35 7.07 9.70
C MET A 93 -17.23 8.08 9.48
N SER A 94 -16.00 7.81 9.96
CA SER A 94 -14.87 8.72 9.79
C SER A 94 -14.18 8.58 8.43
N LEU A 95 -14.38 7.47 7.71
CA LEU A 95 -13.90 7.33 6.34
C LEU A 95 -14.86 8.00 5.37
N SER A 96 -14.34 8.99 4.64
CA SER A 96 -14.97 9.46 3.42
C SER A 96 -14.91 8.35 2.37
N ALA A 97 -16.07 7.94 1.85
CA ALA A 97 -16.14 7.07 0.66
C ALA A 97 -15.59 7.76 -0.61
N ARG A 98 -15.49 9.11 -0.61
CA ARG A 98 -14.87 9.88 -1.68
C ARG A 98 -13.37 10.03 -1.40
N ALA A 99 -12.59 9.12 -1.99
CA ALA A 99 -11.14 9.22 -2.09
C ALA A 99 -10.78 10.15 -3.25
N SER A 100 -10.81 11.47 -3.00
CA SER A 100 -10.30 12.46 -3.96
C SER A 100 -10.04 13.80 -3.26
N ARG A 101 -9.50 13.75 -2.04
CA ARG A 101 -9.01 14.94 -1.35
C ARG A 101 -7.51 14.76 -1.16
N TYR A 102 -6.75 15.74 -1.60
CA TYR A 102 -5.32 15.83 -1.36
C TYR A 102 -5.06 17.04 -0.47
N CYS A 103 -3.98 16.99 0.30
CA CYS A 103 -3.50 18.17 1.01
C CYS A 103 -2.88 19.12 -0.03
N PRO A 104 -3.36 20.36 -0.19
CA PRO A 104 -2.81 21.29 -1.18
C PRO A 104 -1.33 21.60 -0.90
N VAL A 105 -0.94 21.69 0.37
CA VAL A 105 0.46 21.92 0.78
C VAL A 105 1.36 20.76 0.33
N CYS A 106 0.97 19.51 0.63
CA CYS A 106 1.76 18.35 0.21
C CYS A 106 1.83 18.24 -1.32
N PHE A 107 0.75 18.59 -2.03
CA PHE A 107 0.74 18.56 -3.49
C PHE A 107 1.68 19.59 -4.12
N GLU A 108 1.83 20.77 -3.50
CA GLU A 108 2.80 21.78 -3.92
C GLU A 108 4.24 21.33 -3.67
N ASP A 109 4.50 20.71 -2.51
CA ASP A 109 5.83 20.20 -2.12
C ASP A 109 6.29 19.00 -2.99
N ASP A 110 5.36 18.12 -3.37
CA ASP A 110 5.60 16.96 -4.24
C ASP A 110 5.71 17.33 -5.72
N GLY A 111 5.34 18.56 -6.09
CA GLY A 111 5.46 19.06 -7.45
C GLY A 111 6.92 19.17 -7.93
N PRO A 112 7.16 19.27 -9.25
CA PRO A 112 8.50 19.54 -9.76
C PRO A 112 9.01 20.84 -9.16
N LYS A 113 10.01 20.73 -8.28
CA LYS A 113 10.73 21.89 -7.75
C LYS A 113 11.24 22.66 -8.95
N LYS A 114 10.76 23.90 -9.13
CA LYS A 114 11.25 24.79 -10.19
C LYS A 114 12.77 24.75 -10.11
N GLY A 115 13.40 24.30 -11.20
CA GLY A 115 14.84 24.16 -11.26
C GLY A 115 15.50 25.45 -10.77
N HIS A 116 16.36 25.31 -9.77
CA HIS A 116 17.42 26.28 -9.58
C HIS A 116 18.37 26.09 -10.76
N ASP A 117 18.10 26.80 -11.86
CA ASP A 117 19.15 27.17 -12.79
C ASP A 117 20.10 28.10 -12.03
N GLN A 118 21.24 27.55 -11.62
CA GLN A 118 22.48 28.27 -11.27
C GLN A 118 23.66 27.51 -11.87
#